data_AF-A0A7X9KYM1-F1
#
_entry.id   AF-A0A7X9KYM1-F1
#
_cell.length_a   1.000
_cell.length_b   1.000
_cell.length_c   1.000
_cell.angle_alpha   90.00
_cell.angle_beta   90.00
_cell.angle_gamma   90.00
#
_symmetry.space_group_name_H-M   'P 1'
#
loop_
_entity.id
_entity.type
_entity.pdbx_description
1 polymer ?
#
loop_
_entity_poly.entity_id
_entity_poly.type
_entity_poly.pdbx_seq_one_letter_code
_entity_poly.pdbx_strand_id
1 'polypeptide(L)'
;MDNFKIKVQKRVMWATIYCVVFLTVAIVLMVYSDKASYPMGFTSGFISGIVALAVAFIIKYIKALKNPEALRKLYIEETDERTKEIGAKVGHTSSIITLFVLAIAMLVAVFLNKTVFYTILATVLFISVLNATLKLYYNKKL
;
A
#
# COMPACT_ATOMS: atom_id res chain seq x y z
N MET A 1 1.45 -24.52 14.73
CA MET A 1 0.86 -23.71 13.62
C MET A 1 -0.03 -22.59 14.14
N ASP A 2 -0.47 -22.64 15.40
CA ASP A 2 -1.43 -21.68 15.96
C ASP A 2 -0.89 -20.25 16.06
N ASN A 3 0.40 -20.08 16.35
CA ASN A 3 1.05 -18.76 16.33
C ASN A 3 1.00 -18.11 14.94
N PHE A 4 1.13 -18.90 13.86
CA PHE A 4 1.02 -18.38 12.49
C PHE A 4 -0.43 -18.03 12.14
N LYS A 5 -1.39 -18.85 12.58
CA LYS A 5 -2.83 -18.57 12.41
C LYS A 5 -3.22 -17.24 13.08
N ILE A 6 -2.76 -17.00 14.31
CA ILE A 6 -2.98 -15.73 15.03
C ILE A 6 -2.33 -14.56 14.28
N LYS A 7 -1.12 -14.74 13.73
CA LYS A 7 -0.43 -13.71 12.94
C LYS A 7 -1.21 -13.33 11.69
N VAL A 8 -1.72 -14.31 10.95
CA VAL A 8 -2.55 -14.09 9.75
C VAL A 8 -3.88 -13.47 10.12
N GLN A 9 -4.53 -13.90 11.20
CA GLN A 9 -5.76 -13.26 11.73
C GLN A 9 -5.55 -11.79 12.09
N LYS A 10 -4.46 -11.45 12.80
CA LYS A 10 -4.12 -10.06 13.10
C LYS A 10 -3.90 -9.25 11.82
N ARG A 11 -3.23 -9.79 10.80
CA ARG A 11 -3.06 -9.10 9.51
C ARG A 11 -4.39 -8.84 8.82
N VAL A 12 -5.30 -9.81 8.79
CA VAL A 12 -6.65 -9.63 8.24
C VAL A 12 -7.41 -8.56 9.04
N MET A 13 -7.34 -8.59 10.37
CA MET A 13 -7.96 -7.58 11.23
C MET A 13 -7.43 -6.18 10.93
N TRP A 14 -6.12 -5.98 10.87
CA TRP A 14 -5.52 -4.70 10.49
C TRP A 14 -5.93 -4.27 9.07
N ALA A 15 -5.91 -5.18 8.10
CA ALA A 15 -6.35 -4.88 6.73
C ALA A 15 -7.82 -4.45 6.67
N THR A 16 -8.69 -5.10 7.44
CA THR A 16 -10.11 -4.71 7.57
C THR A 16 -10.24 -3.34 8.22
N ILE A 17 -9.50 -3.06 9.30
CA ILE A 17 -9.51 -1.74 9.95
C ILE A 17 -9.07 -0.65 8.96
N TYR A 18 -7.96 -0.85 8.23
CA TYR A 18 -7.51 0.09 7.21
C TYR A 18 -8.55 0.31 6.13
N CYS A 19 -9.21 -0.75 5.66
CA CYS A 19 -10.28 -0.66 4.66
C CYS A 19 -11.47 0.16 5.17
N VAL A 20 -11.91 -0.07 6.41
CA VAL A 20 -12.99 0.69 7.03
C VAL A 20 -12.61 2.16 7.20
N VAL A 21 -11.42 2.45 7.75
CA VAL A 21 -10.95 3.83 7.91
C VAL A 21 -10.88 4.54 6.56
N PHE A 22 -10.32 3.90 5.54
CA PHE A 22 -10.25 4.45 4.19
C PHE A 22 -11.64 4.77 3.62
N LEU A 23 -12.61 3.86 3.78
CA LEU A 23 -14.00 4.08 3.38
C LEU A 23 -14.65 5.24 4.14
N THR A 24 -14.45 5.33 5.45
CA THR A 24 -15.02 6.44 6.24
C THR A 24 -14.48 7.79 5.78
N VAL A 25 -13.15 7.90 5.56
CA VAL A 25 -12.54 9.13 5.05
C VAL A 25 -13.06 9.45 3.65
N ALA A 26 -13.17 8.45 2.77
CA ALA A 26 -13.70 8.63 1.43
C ALA A 26 -15.15 9.16 1.43
N ILE A 27 -16.02 8.61 2.28
CA ILE A 27 -17.41 9.06 2.43
C ILE A 27 -17.46 10.49 2.96
N VAL A 28 -16.67 10.80 3.99
CA VAL A 28 -16.59 12.16 4.55
C VAL A 28 -16.18 13.15 3.46
N LEU A 29 -15.11 12.86 2.71
CA LEU A 29 -14.68 13.72 1.61
C LEU A 29 -15.78 13.89 0.54
N MET A 30 -16.49 12.82 0.17
CA MET A 30 -17.61 12.93 -0.77
C MET A 30 -18.77 13.80 -0.27
N VAL A 31 -19.02 13.85 1.04
CA VAL A 31 -20.09 14.67 1.62
C VAL A 31 -19.70 16.15 1.68
N TYR A 32 -18.43 16.44 1.96
CA TYR A 32 -17.92 17.82 2.04
C TYR A 32 -17.53 18.42 0.68
N SER A 33 -17.24 17.60 -0.33
CA SER A 33 -16.89 18.08 -1.67
C SER A 33 -18.10 18.60 -2.44
N ASP A 34 -17.97 19.78 -3.04
CA ASP A 34 -18.98 20.33 -3.95
C ASP A 34 -19.05 19.48 -5.23
N LYS A 35 -20.23 18.91 -5.51
CA LYS A 35 -20.45 17.98 -6.62
C LYS A 35 -20.22 18.62 -8.00
N ALA A 36 -20.22 19.94 -8.09
CA ALA A 36 -20.05 20.67 -9.35
C ALA A 36 -18.61 20.71 -9.89
N SER A 37 -17.60 20.58 -9.02
CA SER A 37 -16.19 20.81 -9.42
C SER A 37 -15.29 19.56 -9.36
N TYR A 38 -15.80 18.42 -8.88
CA TYR A 38 -15.01 17.21 -8.70
C TYR A 38 -15.33 16.14 -9.77
N PRO A 39 -14.32 15.47 -10.36
CA PRO A 39 -14.53 14.38 -11.31
C PRO A 39 -15.04 13.12 -10.59
N MET A 40 -16.32 13.16 -10.23
CA MET A 40 -16.97 12.18 -9.36
C MET A 40 -16.89 10.75 -9.91
N GLY A 41 -16.91 10.60 -11.25
CA GLY A 41 -16.72 9.32 -11.92
C GLY A 41 -15.34 8.69 -11.70
N PHE A 42 -14.27 9.50 -11.74
CA PHE A 42 -12.92 9.01 -11.49
C PHE A 42 -12.73 8.62 -10.02
N THR A 43 -13.16 9.49 -9.09
CA THR A 43 -13.00 9.25 -7.65
C THR A 43 -13.78 8.02 -7.19
N SER A 44 -15.04 7.86 -7.63
CA SER A 44 -15.84 6.68 -7.30
C SER A 44 -15.27 5.39 -7.91
N GLY A 45 -14.80 5.43 -9.16
CA GLY A 45 -14.11 4.31 -9.81
C GLY A 45 -12.82 3.92 -9.07
N PHE A 46 -12.02 4.90 -8.65
CA PHE A 46 -10.78 4.67 -7.92
C PHE A 46 -11.03 4.05 -6.53
N ILE A 47 -11.99 4.58 -5.77
CA ILE A 47 -12.35 4.03 -4.46
C ILE A 47 -12.89 2.62 -4.58
N SER A 48 -13.83 2.38 -5.51
CA SER A 48 -14.40 1.04 -5.73
C SER A 48 -13.34 0.01 -6.15
N GLY A 49 -12.37 0.41 -7.00
CA GLY A 49 -11.23 -0.44 -7.37
C GLY A 49 -10.35 -0.82 -6.19
N ILE A 50 -9.97 0.14 -5.35
CA ILE A 50 -9.15 -0.13 -4.14
C ILE A 50 -9.90 -1.06 -3.18
N VAL A 51 -11.19 -0.81 -2.96
CA VAL A 51 -12.03 -1.62 -2.07
C VAL A 51 -12.17 -3.03 -2.60
N ALA A 52 -12.40 -3.21 -3.91
CA ALA A 52 -12.49 -4.53 -4.54
C ALA A 52 -11.20 -5.34 -4.36
N LEU A 53 -10.03 -4.72 -4.57
CA LEU A 53 -8.74 -5.37 -4.35
C LEU A 53 -8.55 -5.75 -2.87
N ALA A 54 -8.83 -4.84 -1.94
CA ALA A 54 -8.73 -5.10 -0.50
C ALA A 54 -9.63 -6.27 -0.07
N VAL A 55 -10.87 -6.30 -0.55
CA VAL A 55 -11.82 -7.40 -0.28
C VAL A 55 -11.31 -8.72 -0.87
N ALA A 56 -10.78 -8.72 -2.09
CA ALA A 56 -10.20 -9.93 -2.69
C ALA A 56 -9.02 -10.49 -1.86
N PHE A 57 -8.15 -9.62 -1.34
CA PHE A 57 -7.07 -10.02 -0.42
C PHE A 57 -7.63 -10.60 0.89
N ILE A 58 -8.59 -9.93 1.52
CA ILE A 58 -9.23 -10.40 2.75
C ILE A 58 -9.85 -11.78 2.55
N ILE A 59 -10.59 -11.99 1.46
CA ILE A 59 -11.19 -13.28 1.12
C ILE A 59 -10.12 -14.36 0.96
N LYS A 60 -9.01 -14.07 0.27
CA LYS A 60 -7.89 -15.01 0.10
C LYS A 60 -7.32 -15.45 1.45
N TYR A 61 -7.07 -14.51 2.37
CA TYR A 61 -6.54 -14.82 3.69
C TYR A 61 -7.56 -15.52 4.61
N ILE A 62 -8.85 -15.18 4.54
CA ILE A 62 -9.90 -15.89 5.28
C ILE A 62 -10.02 -17.34 4.78
N LYS A 63 -10.00 -17.57 3.46
CA LYS A 63 -9.99 -18.92 2.88
C LYS A 63 -8.77 -19.71 3.35
N ALA A 64 -7.59 -19.09 3.37
CA ALA A 64 -6.39 -19.68 3.92
C ALA A 64 -6.49 -20.02 5.41
N LEU A 65 -7.14 -19.18 6.22
CA LEU A 65 -7.36 -19.45 7.65
C LEU A 65 -8.33 -20.60 7.92
N LYS A 66 -9.27 -20.85 7.00
CA LYS A 66 -10.25 -21.94 7.08
C LYS A 66 -9.70 -23.27 6.60
N ASN A 67 -8.77 -23.29 5.64
CA ASN A 67 -8.18 -24.51 5.09
C ASN A 67 -6.75 -24.74 5.63
N PRO A 68 -6.49 -25.83 6.39
CA PRO A 68 -5.17 -26.11 6.95
C PRO A 68 -4.09 -26.34 5.89
N GLU A 69 -4.43 -26.89 4.72
CA GLU A 69 -3.46 -27.09 3.63
C GLU A 69 -3.02 -25.77 3.00
N ALA A 70 -3.99 -24.86 2.77
CA ALA A 70 -3.72 -23.53 2.24
C ALA A 70 -2.90 -22.68 3.24
N LEU A 71 -3.19 -22.80 4.54
CA LEU A 71 -2.41 -22.15 5.59
C LEU A 71 -0.97 -22.68 5.64
N ARG A 72 -0.80 -24.00 5.51
CA ARG A 72 0.51 -24.65 5.49
C ARG A 72 1.33 -24.21 4.28
N LYS A 73 0.70 -24.11 3.11
CA LYS A 73 1.34 -23.61 1.89
C LYS A 73 1.85 -22.16 2.06
N LEU A 74 1.00 -21.28 2.59
CA LEU A 74 1.40 -19.89 2.90
C LEU A 74 2.52 -19.82 3.94
N TYR A 75 2.50 -20.70 4.95
CA TYR A 75 3.56 -20.75 5.95
C TYR A 75 4.91 -21.14 5.34
N ILE A 76 4.93 -22.15 4.47
CA ILE A 76 6.15 -22.60 3.78
C ILE A 76 6.67 -21.47 2.88
N GLU A 77 5.80 -20.85 2.09
CA GLU A 77 6.15 -19.76 1.18
C GLU A 77 6.71 -18.53 1.92
N GLU A 78 6.16 -18.17 3.09
CA GLU A 78 6.65 -17.06 3.92
C GLU A 78 7.94 -17.38 4.69
N THR A 79 8.17 -18.65 5.02
CA THR A 79 9.32 -19.06 5.82
C THR A 79 10.55 -19.29 4.95
N ASP A 80 10.36 -19.57 3.66
CA ASP A 80 11.41 -19.72 2.68
C ASP A 80 12.31 -18.47 2.63
N GLU A 81 13.61 -18.70 2.82
CA GLU A 81 14.65 -17.66 2.83
C GLU A 81 14.71 -16.94 1.49
N ARG A 82 14.47 -17.66 0.39
CA ARG A 82 14.47 -17.10 -0.96
C ARG A 82 13.37 -16.05 -1.13
N THR A 83 12.17 -16.30 -0.62
CA THR A 83 11.05 -15.36 -0.73
C THR A 83 11.34 -14.07 0.05
N LYS A 84 11.97 -14.18 1.23
CA LYS A 84 12.37 -13.03 2.04
C LYS A 84 13.44 -12.19 1.34
N GLU A 85 14.44 -12.83 0.75
CA GLU A 85 15.51 -12.15 0.02
C GLU A 85 14.97 -11.43 -1.22
N ILE A 86 14.12 -12.10 -2.01
CA ILE A 86 13.44 -11.48 -3.16
C ILE A 86 12.62 -10.27 -2.69
N GLY A 87 11.83 -10.42 -1.62
CA GLY A 87 11.02 -9.32 -1.09
C GLY A 87 11.86 -8.11 -0.67
N ALA A 88 12.98 -8.32 0.01
CA ALA A 88 13.90 -7.25 0.40
C ALA A 88 14.51 -6.55 -0.83
N LYS A 89 14.95 -7.33 -1.83
CA LYS A 89 15.54 -6.80 -3.06
C LYS A 89 14.53 -6.05 -3.92
N VAL A 90 13.30 -6.55 -4.01
CA VAL A 90 12.18 -5.86 -4.66
C VAL A 90 11.86 -4.56 -3.95
N GLY A 91 11.81 -4.53 -2.61
CA GLY A 91 11.54 -3.30 -1.85
C GLY A 91 12.58 -2.21 -2.10
N HIS A 92 13.87 -2.58 -2.08
CA HIS A 92 14.96 -1.65 -2.38
C HIS A 92 14.94 -1.17 -3.84
N THR A 93 14.83 -2.11 -4.78
CA THR A 93 14.89 -1.81 -6.23
C THR A 93 13.67 -0.99 -6.67
N SER A 94 12.48 -1.35 -6.20
CA SER A 94 11.25 -0.61 -6.50
C SER A 94 11.32 0.81 -5.98
N SER A 95 11.81 1.03 -4.76
CA SER A 95 11.97 2.38 -4.19
C SER A 95 12.89 3.27 -5.05
N ILE A 96 14.01 2.72 -5.55
CA ILE A 96 14.92 3.46 -6.43
C ILE A 96 14.25 3.79 -7.77
N ILE A 97 13.61 2.80 -8.40
CA ILE A 97 12.93 2.99 -9.69
C ILE A 97 11.81 4.02 -9.55
N THR A 98 11.01 3.96 -8.49
CA THR A 98 9.93 4.92 -8.24
C THR A 98 10.47 6.35 -8.09
N LEU A 99 11.55 6.54 -7.33
CA LEU A 99 12.18 7.86 -7.20
C LEU A 99 12.71 8.38 -8.55
N PHE A 100 13.30 7.52 -9.37
CA PHE A 100 13.79 7.88 -10.69
C PHE A 100 12.67 8.29 -11.64
N VAL A 101 11.57 7.52 -11.68
CA VAL A 101 10.39 7.84 -12.49
C VAL A 101 9.74 9.15 -12.02
N LEU A 102 9.63 9.37 -10.71
CA LEU A 102 9.10 10.62 -10.16
C LEU A 102 9.99 11.81 -10.49
N ALA A 103 11.32 11.65 -10.52
CA ALA A 103 12.24 12.71 -10.93
C ALA A 103 12.02 13.11 -12.41
N ILE A 104 11.84 12.14 -13.31
CA ILE A 104 11.50 12.42 -14.72
C ILE A 104 10.14 13.11 -14.80
N ALA A 105 9.12 12.61 -14.08
CA ALA A 105 7.79 13.21 -14.05
C ALA A 105 7.84 14.67 -13.54
N MET A 106 8.71 14.96 -12.57
CA MET A 106 8.92 16.30 -12.03
C MET A 106 9.48 17.25 -13.09
N LEU A 107 10.47 16.82 -13.89
CA LEU A 107 11.01 17.62 -14.99
C LEU A 107 9.94 17.99 -16.01
N VAL A 108 9.07 17.05 -16.36
CA VAL A 108 7.93 17.31 -17.25
C VAL A 108 6.93 18.26 -16.59
N ALA A 109 6.62 18.07 -15.31
CA ALA A 109 5.65 18.86 -14.57
C ALA A 109 6.02 20.34 -14.43
N VAL A 110 7.31 20.68 -14.39
CA VAL A 110 7.80 22.09 -14.37
C VAL A 110 7.22 22.90 -15.52
N PHE A 111 7.12 22.30 -16.71
CA PHE A 111 6.64 22.99 -17.91
C PHE A 111 5.11 22.98 -18.04
N LEU A 112 4.42 22.05 -17.36
CA LEU A 112 2.97 21.90 -17.48
C LEU A 112 2.22 22.73 -16.44
N ASN A 113 2.53 22.56 -15.15
CA ASN A 113 1.77 23.20 -14.07
C ASN A 113 2.56 23.21 -12.76
N LYS A 114 2.71 24.41 -12.16
CA LYS A 114 3.37 24.62 -10.86
C LYS A 114 2.76 23.76 -9.74
N THR A 115 1.44 23.61 -9.71
CA THR A 115 0.75 22.79 -8.70
C THR A 115 1.17 21.32 -8.82
N VAL A 116 1.23 20.78 -10.04
CA VAL A 116 1.64 19.39 -10.30
C VAL A 116 3.11 19.18 -9.94
N PHE A 117 3.96 20.18 -10.20
CA PHE A 117 5.36 20.15 -9.76
C PHE A 117 5.47 20.05 -8.23
N TYR A 118 4.78 20.91 -7.48
CA TYR A 118 4.84 20.91 -6.02
C TYR A 118 4.27 19.63 -5.40
N THR A 119 3.23 19.01 -5.99
CA THR A 119 2.70 17.73 -5.48
C THR A 119 3.67 16.58 -5.70
N ILE A 120 4.33 16.51 -6.86
CA ILE A 120 5.38 15.51 -7.13
C ILE A 120 6.57 15.74 -6.21
N LEU A 121 6.99 17.00 -6.02
CA LEU A 121 8.08 17.35 -5.09
C LEU A 121 7.79 16.91 -3.65
N ALA A 122 6.60 17.22 -3.14
CA ALA A 122 6.17 16.79 -1.81
C ALA A 122 6.16 15.26 -1.69
N THR A 123 5.73 14.55 -2.74
CA THR A 123 5.71 13.09 -2.78
C THR A 123 7.12 12.50 -2.72
N VAL A 124 8.07 13.05 -3.50
CA VAL A 124 9.48 12.61 -3.49
C VAL A 124 10.12 12.84 -2.12
N LEU A 125 9.88 13.99 -1.49
CA LEU A 125 10.37 14.29 -0.15
C LEU A 125 9.79 13.32 0.88
N PHE A 126 8.49 13.07 0.83
CA PHE A 126 7.82 12.12 1.72
C PHE A 126 8.40 10.70 1.60
N ILE A 127 8.55 10.19 0.37
CA ILE A 127 9.14 8.86 0.12
C ILE A 127 10.58 8.82 0.64
N SER A 128 11.35 9.89 0.44
CA SER A 128 12.75 9.97 0.91
C SER A 128 12.85 9.94 2.43
N VAL A 129 12.00 10.70 3.13
CA VAL A 129 11.92 10.69 4.61
C VAL A 129 11.45 9.33 5.12
N LEU A 130 10.46 8.72 4.46
CA LEU A 130 9.98 7.38 4.81
C LEU A 130 11.08 6.33 4.66
N ASN A 131 11.84 6.36 3.56
CA ASN A 131 12.97 5.46 3.37
C ASN A 131 14.08 5.70 4.40
N ALA A 132 14.38 6.96 4.73
CA ALA A 132 15.37 7.30 5.75
C ALA A 132 14.95 6.83 7.15
N THR A 133 13.70 7.06 7.54
CA THR A 133 13.16 6.64 8.84
C THR A 133 13.08 5.12 8.97
N LEU A 134 12.65 4.41 7.91
CA LEU A 134 12.67 2.96 7.87
C LEU A 134 14.10 2.41 7.94
N LYS A 135 15.05 3.00 7.20
CA LYS A 135 16.47 2.63 7.27
C LYS A 135 17.02 2.78 8.68
N LEU A 136 16.73 3.91 9.35
CA LEU A 136 17.14 4.14 10.74
C LEU A 136 16.48 3.16 11.72
N TYR A 137 15.20 2.85 11.55
CA TYR A 137 14.49 1.88 12.38
C TYR A 137 15.08 0.48 12.25
N TYR A 138 15.28 0.00 11.02
CA TYR A 138 15.83 -1.33 10.79
C TYR A 138 17.30 -1.42 11.18
N ASN A 139 18.11 -0.37 10.99
CA ASN A 139 19.51 -0.34 11.43
C ASN A 139 19.68 -0.33 12.97
N LYS A 140 18.64 0.04 13.72
CA LYS A 140 18.63 -0.07 15.19
C LYS A 140 18.12 -1.42 15.70
N LYS A 141 17.40 -2.17 14.85
CA LYS A 141 16.70 -3.40 15.24
C LYS A 141 17.41 -4.67 14.76
N LEU A 142 18.11 -4.58 13.62
CA LEU A 142 19.03 -5.58 13.09
C LEU A 142 20.43 -5.32 13.65
#